data_AF-A0A7Y3HLX5-F1
#
_entry.id   AF-A0A7Y3HLX5-F1
#
_cell.length_a   1.000
_cell.length_b   1.000
_cell.length_c   1.000
_cell.angle_alpha   90.00
_cell.angle_beta   90.00
_cell.angle_gamma   90.00
#
_symmetry.space_group_name_H-M   'P 1'
#
loop_
_entity.id
_entity.type
_entity.pdbx_description
1 polymer ?
#
loop_
_entity_poly.entity_id
_entity_poly.type
_entity_poly.pdbx_seq_one_letter_code
_entity_poly.pdbx_strand_id
1 'polypeptide(L)'
;MGYIRLEKDSDGIVELIFDQPGKNVNTMGTEYDEAIHPAMDELEAMVTKGGVKGVYVRSGKPGQFFAGGDIKQMLEMDLNIDAEEKAKMYEGIMRTKSPLRRLERLGVPVAVGINGAAMGGGFEIALACQRRFALNGVAVGLPEAQIGLMPGAGGTVRMTRLLG
;
A
#
# COMPACT_ATOMS: atom_id res chain seq x y z
N MET A 1 19.52 1.82 -1.32
CA MET A 1 18.25 2.04 -2.05
C MET A 1 17.13 2.01 -1.02
N GLY A 2 16.23 3.00 -1.00
CA GLY A 2 15.10 3.02 -0.05
C GLY A 2 13.96 2.09 -0.47
N TYR A 3 13.03 1.82 0.44
CA TYR A 3 11.85 0.99 0.18
C TYR A 3 11.04 1.55 -1.00
N ILE A 4 10.77 2.86 -0.99
CA ILE A 4 9.94 3.51 -1.99
C ILE A 4 10.79 4.44 -2.85
N ARG A 5 10.53 4.43 -4.15
CA ARG A 5 11.11 5.37 -5.11
C ARG A 5 10.01 6.08 -5.89
N LEU A 6 10.27 7.33 -6.22
CA LEU A 6 9.46 8.14 -7.13
C LEU A 6 10.29 8.47 -8.37
N GLU A 7 9.79 8.08 -9.54
CA GLU A 7 10.47 8.32 -10.82
C GLU A 7 9.47 8.99 -11.77
N LYS A 8 9.78 10.18 -12.28
CA LYS A 8 8.90 10.90 -13.21
C LYS A 8 9.44 10.80 -14.63
N ASP A 9 8.59 10.37 -15.56
CA ASP A 9 8.93 10.30 -16.99
C ASP A 9 8.70 11.64 -17.73
N SER A 10 9.01 11.63 -19.03
CA SER A 10 8.82 12.79 -19.92
C SER A 10 7.35 13.10 -20.21
N ASP A 11 6.45 12.15 -20.05
CA ASP A 11 5.01 12.32 -20.28
C ASP A 11 4.31 12.94 -19.07
N GLY A 12 4.99 12.96 -17.93
CA GLY A 12 4.50 13.50 -16.67
C GLY A 12 3.85 12.45 -15.78
N ILE A 13 4.09 11.16 -16.02
CA ILE A 13 3.66 10.08 -15.13
C ILE A 13 4.72 9.88 -14.06
N VAL A 14 4.29 9.80 -12.81
CA VAL A 14 5.17 9.45 -11.68
C VAL A 14 4.97 7.99 -11.32
N GLU A 15 6.04 7.22 -11.35
CA GLU A 15 6.05 5.85 -10.86
C GLU A 15 6.25 5.85 -9.34
N LEU A 16 5.29 5.30 -8.60
CA LEU A 16 5.41 4.99 -7.17
C LEU A 16 5.82 3.53 -7.04
N ILE A 17 7.10 3.31 -6.74
CA ILE A 17 7.73 1.98 -6.84
C ILE A 17 8.00 1.43 -5.45
N PHE A 18 7.36 0.31 -5.11
CA PHE A 18 7.65 -0.46 -3.89
C PHE A 18 8.75 -1.49 -4.12
N ASP A 19 9.84 -1.43 -3.36
CA ASP A 19 10.99 -2.33 -3.51
C ASP A 19 11.77 -2.47 -2.19
N GLN A 20 11.22 -3.24 -1.27
CA GLN A 20 11.77 -3.43 0.08
C GLN A 20 13.21 -4.00 0.05
N PRO A 21 14.23 -3.30 0.56
CA PRO A 21 15.61 -3.75 0.48
C PRO A 21 15.84 -5.08 1.21
N GLY A 22 16.65 -5.96 0.63
CA GLY A 22 17.02 -7.24 1.27
C GLY A 22 15.88 -8.26 1.40
N LYS A 23 14.70 -7.99 0.82
CA LYS A 23 13.55 -8.91 0.80
C LYS A 23 13.16 -9.28 -0.62
N ASN A 24 12.59 -10.48 -0.76
CA ASN A 24 12.05 -10.97 -2.02
C ASN A 24 10.63 -10.46 -2.29
N VAL A 25 9.95 -9.97 -1.26
CA VAL A 25 8.57 -9.48 -1.31
C VAL A 25 8.48 -8.14 -0.56
N ASN A 26 7.54 -7.30 -0.96
CA ASN A 26 7.19 -6.10 -0.21
C ASN A 26 6.17 -6.43 0.89
N THR A 27 6.39 -5.98 2.12
CA THR A 27 5.46 -6.11 3.26
C THR A 27 5.11 -4.77 3.91
N MET A 28 3.89 -4.67 4.44
CA MET A 28 3.38 -3.53 5.20
C MET A 28 3.74 -3.74 6.67
N GLY A 29 4.99 -3.40 7.00
CA GLY A 29 5.51 -3.37 8.36
C GLY A 29 6.22 -2.04 8.64
N THR A 30 7.04 -1.98 9.68
CA THR A 30 7.74 -0.76 10.12
C THR A 30 8.46 -0.02 8.99
N GLU A 31 9.23 -0.73 8.16
CA GLU A 31 10.00 -0.09 7.05
C GLU A 31 9.08 0.55 6.00
N TYR A 32 7.89 -0.03 5.76
CA TYR A 32 6.90 0.59 4.87
C TYR A 32 6.33 1.86 5.53
N ASP A 33 5.98 1.79 6.81
CA ASP A 33 5.42 2.89 7.58
C ASP A 33 6.38 4.06 7.78
N GLU A 34 7.69 3.82 7.69
CA GLU A 34 8.71 4.85 7.67
C GLU A 34 8.86 5.47 6.28
N ALA A 35 8.73 4.67 5.22
CA ALA A 35 8.97 5.10 3.85
C ALA A 35 7.76 5.76 3.17
N ILE A 36 6.54 5.32 3.45
CA ILE A 36 5.35 5.74 2.69
C ILE A 36 4.94 7.18 2.96
N HIS A 37 5.11 7.67 4.19
CA HIS A 37 4.75 9.04 4.54
C HIS A 37 5.60 10.08 3.80
N PRO A 38 6.94 10.05 3.87
CA PRO A 38 7.76 11.00 3.13
C PRO A 38 7.59 10.85 1.61
N ALA A 39 7.40 9.63 1.10
CA ALA A 39 7.11 9.42 -0.31
C ALA A 39 5.77 10.07 -0.74
N MET A 40 4.73 9.99 0.09
CA MET A 40 3.48 10.69 -0.19
C MET A 40 3.60 12.21 -0.09
N ASP A 41 4.39 12.72 0.87
CA ASP A 41 4.66 14.16 0.99
C ASP A 41 5.37 14.69 -0.27
N GLU A 42 6.38 13.97 -0.75
CA GLU A 42 7.10 14.28 -1.98
C GLU A 42 6.17 14.21 -3.20
N LEU A 43 5.36 13.15 -3.33
CA LEU A 43 4.43 12.97 -4.44
C LEU A 43 3.38 14.10 -4.50
N GLU A 44 2.81 14.48 -3.36
CA GLU A 44 1.86 15.60 -3.27
C GLU A 44 2.52 16.94 -3.65
N ALA A 45 3.78 17.15 -3.25
CA ALA A 45 4.54 18.33 -3.65
C ALA A 45 4.81 18.34 -5.17
N MET A 46 5.14 17.20 -5.77
CA MET A 46 5.30 17.06 -7.22
C MET A 46 4.01 17.40 -7.98
N VAL A 47 2.86 16.93 -7.48
CA VAL A 47 1.55 17.22 -8.07
C VAL A 47 1.22 18.71 -7.94
N THR A 48 1.44 19.30 -6.77
CA THR A 48 1.17 20.72 -6.50
C THR A 48 2.03 21.66 -7.35
N LYS A 49 3.31 21.31 -7.57
CA LYS A 49 4.22 22.07 -8.43
C LYS A 49 3.77 22.06 -9.91
N GLY A 50 2.94 21.10 -10.30
CA GLY A 50 2.41 20.96 -11.64
C GLY A 50 3.26 20.08 -12.57
N GLY A 51 2.65 19.69 -13.69
CA GLY A 51 3.28 18.83 -14.70
C GLY A 51 3.26 17.33 -14.37
N VAL A 52 2.59 16.91 -13.29
CA VAL A 52 2.21 15.51 -13.07
C VAL A 52 0.84 15.28 -13.71
N LYS A 53 0.73 14.31 -14.61
CA LYS A 53 -0.53 13.95 -15.28
C LYS A 53 -1.17 12.69 -14.72
N GLY A 54 -0.41 11.89 -13.97
CA GLY A 54 -0.90 10.67 -13.34
C GLY A 54 0.19 9.96 -12.56
N VAL A 55 -0.20 8.91 -11.84
CA VAL A 55 0.69 8.07 -11.04
C VAL A 55 0.53 6.61 -11.46
N TYR A 56 1.66 5.92 -11.61
CA TYR A 56 1.72 4.48 -11.83
C TYR A 56 2.32 3.78 -10.61
N VAL A 57 1.50 3.08 -9.85
CA VAL A 57 1.94 2.28 -8.71
C VAL A 57 2.41 0.92 -9.20
N ARG A 58 3.63 0.53 -8.85
CA ARG A 58 4.18 -0.79 -9.20
C ARG A 58 5.13 -1.34 -8.16
N SER A 59 5.45 -2.62 -8.31
CA SER A 59 6.50 -3.29 -7.56
C SER A 59 7.81 -3.29 -8.35
N GLY A 60 8.93 -3.17 -7.63
CA GLY A 60 10.27 -3.49 -8.13
C GLY A 60 10.63 -4.97 -8.01
N LYS A 61 9.82 -5.78 -7.31
CA LYS A 61 10.04 -7.22 -7.13
C LYS A 61 9.56 -8.01 -8.35
N PRO A 62 10.37 -8.95 -8.91
CA PRO A 62 9.95 -9.77 -10.03
C PRO A 62 8.89 -10.79 -9.61
N GLY A 63 7.76 -10.84 -10.33
CA GLY A 63 6.69 -11.81 -10.08
C GLY A 63 5.94 -11.64 -8.75
N GLN A 64 6.14 -10.52 -8.06
CA GLN A 64 5.51 -10.24 -6.78
C GLN A 64 5.15 -8.75 -6.68
N PHE A 65 3.89 -8.46 -6.37
CA PHE A 65 3.46 -7.08 -6.19
C PHE A 65 3.67 -6.63 -4.75
N PHE A 66 2.88 -7.18 -3.81
CA PHE A 66 2.92 -6.80 -2.41
C PHE A 66 2.22 -7.88 -1.54
N ALA A 67 2.88 -8.34 -0.46
CA ALA A 67 2.52 -9.57 0.25
C ALA A 67 1.58 -9.36 1.45
N GLY A 68 1.20 -8.12 1.74
CA GLY A 68 0.34 -7.77 2.87
C GLY A 68 1.15 -7.34 4.08
N GLY A 69 0.55 -7.46 5.26
CA GLY A 69 1.20 -7.11 6.52
C GLY A 69 2.39 -8.00 6.84
N ASP A 70 3.31 -7.50 7.66
CA ASP A 70 4.42 -8.32 8.16
C ASP A 70 3.93 -9.32 9.22
N ILE A 71 3.73 -10.58 8.80
CA ILE A 71 3.23 -11.65 9.67
C ILE A 71 4.14 -11.89 10.87
N LYS A 72 5.46 -11.68 10.76
CA LYS A 72 6.36 -11.86 11.90
C LYS A 72 6.08 -10.82 12.97
N GLN A 73 5.95 -9.56 12.56
CA GLN A 73 5.57 -8.48 13.47
C GLN A 73 4.20 -8.75 14.10
N MET A 74 3.23 -9.24 13.32
CA MET A 74 1.89 -9.58 13.83
C MET A 74 1.90 -10.70 14.88
N LEU A 75 2.74 -11.72 14.70
CA LEU A 75 2.87 -12.83 15.65
C LEU A 75 3.57 -12.43 16.96
N GLU A 76 4.34 -11.34 16.95
CA GLU A 76 5.04 -10.80 18.11
C GLU A 76 4.14 -9.86 18.96
N MET A 77 2.93 -9.54 18.48
CA MET A 77 2.01 -8.63 19.18
C MET A 77 1.38 -9.29 20.41
N ASP A 78 1.42 -8.60 21.54
CA ASP A 78 0.66 -8.99 22.73
C ASP A 78 -0.82 -8.62 22.55
N LEU A 79 -1.69 -9.62 22.70
CA LEU A 79 -3.14 -9.44 22.61
C LEU A 79 -3.77 -9.09 23.96
N ASN A 80 -3.05 -9.27 25.06
CA ASN A 80 -3.50 -9.02 26.44
C ASN A 80 -3.00 -7.67 26.96
N ILE A 81 -3.12 -6.66 26.12
CA ILE A 81 -2.68 -5.31 26.42
C ILE A 81 -3.77 -4.46 27.07
N ASP A 82 -3.35 -3.40 27.77
CA ASP A 82 -4.24 -2.44 28.40
C ASP A 82 -4.97 -1.53 27.38
N ALA A 83 -5.84 -0.66 27.88
CA ALA A 83 -6.63 0.23 27.03
C ALA A 83 -5.79 1.31 26.33
N GLU A 84 -4.69 1.77 26.95
CA GLU A 84 -3.82 2.79 26.37
C GLU A 84 -3.06 2.21 25.17
N GLU A 85 -2.52 1.01 25.31
CA GLU A 85 -1.78 0.35 24.25
C GLU A 85 -2.70 -0.05 23.08
N LYS A 86 -3.96 -0.42 23.37
CA LYS A 86 -4.97 -0.64 22.32
C LYS A 86 -5.24 0.63 21.52
N ALA A 87 -5.30 1.78 22.18
CA ALA A 87 -5.46 3.06 21.50
C ALA A 87 -4.25 3.37 20.61
N LYS A 88 -3.02 3.13 21.09
CA LYS A 88 -1.81 3.28 20.27
C LYS A 88 -1.81 2.37 19.05
N MET A 89 -2.22 1.11 19.20
CA MET A 89 -2.35 0.18 18.07
C MET A 89 -3.37 0.66 17.04
N TYR A 90 -4.52 1.14 17.49
CA TYR A 90 -5.53 1.72 16.61
C TYR A 90 -4.99 2.94 15.84
N GLU A 91 -4.33 3.87 16.54
CA GLU A 91 -3.68 5.03 15.91
C GLU A 91 -2.57 4.61 14.95
N GLY A 92 -1.83 3.54 15.26
CA GLY A 92 -0.86 2.92 14.37
C GLY A 92 -1.51 2.50 13.05
N ILE A 93 -2.59 1.72 13.09
CA ILE A 93 -3.32 1.31 11.87
C ILE A 93 -3.90 2.52 11.12
N MET A 94 -4.41 3.54 11.83
CA MET A 94 -4.89 4.77 11.20
C MET A 94 -3.76 5.52 10.49
N ARG A 95 -2.58 5.59 11.09
CA ARG A 95 -1.37 6.14 10.48
C ARG A 95 -0.99 5.33 9.24
N THR A 96 -0.82 4.00 9.35
CA THR A 96 -0.46 3.09 8.25
C THR A 96 -1.39 3.20 7.03
N LYS A 97 -2.70 3.35 7.25
CA LYS A 97 -3.68 3.43 6.15
C LYS A 97 -3.89 4.83 5.59
N SER A 98 -3.54 5.88 6.33
CA SER A 98 -3.77 7.27 5.91
C SER A 98 -3.12 7.65 4.55
N PRO A 99 -1.90 7.18 4.21
CA PRO A 99 -1.30 7.39 2.89
C PRO A 99 -2.15 6.86 1.74
N LEU A 100 -2.87 5.75 1.94
CA LEU A 100 -3.73 5.19 0.91
C LEU A 100 -4.91 6.11 0.59
N ARG A 101 -5.44 6.82 1.60
CA ARG A 101 -6.49 7.81 1.38
C ARG A 101 -5.96 9.09 0.73
N ARG A 102 -4.71 9.46 1.04
CA ARG A 102 -4.00 10.56 0.37
C ARG A 102 -3.80 10.26 -1.11
N LEU A 103 -3.26 9.08 -1.43
CA LEU A 103 -3.09 8.58 -2.80
C LEU A 103 -4.42 8.55 -3.58
N GLU A 104 -5.48 8.05 -2.95
CA GLU A 104 -6.81 7.99 -3.55
C GLU A 104 -7.41 9.37 -3.86
N ARG A 105 -6.97 10.42 -3.14
CA ARG A 105 -7.46 11.81 -3.26
C ARG A 105 -6.44 12.77 -3.88
N LEU A 106 -5.38 12.24 -4.48
CA LEU A 106 -4.21 13.01 -4.93
C LEU A 106 -4.55 14.11 -5.98
N GLY A 107 -5.70 14.03 -6.64
CA GLY A 107 -6.15 15.01 -7.63
C GLY A 107 -5.67 14.73 -9.05
N VAL A 108 -4.88 13.67 -9.24
CA VAL A 108 -4.51 13.11 -10.55
C VAL A 108 -4.88 11.62 -10.62
N PRO A 109 -5.08 11.05 -11.82
CA PRO A 109 -5.35 9.62 -11.96
C PRO A 109 -4.21 8.75 -11.44
N VAL A 110 -4.55 7.72 -10.67
CA VAL A 110 -3.62 6.70 -10.15
C VAL A 110 -4.01 5.33 -10.69
N ALA A 111 -3.09 4.69 -11.40
CA ALA A 111 -3.19 3.32 -11.88
C ALA A 111 -2.19 2.43 -11.16
N VAL A 112 -2.52 1.16 -10.94
CA VAL A 112 -1.61 0.16 -10.39
C VAL A 112 -1.39 -0.98 -11.37
N GLY A 113 -0.12 -1.40 -11.50
CA GLY A 113 0.29 -2.58 -12.25
C GLY A 113 0.63 -3.74 -11.31
N ILE A 114 -0.18 -4.80 -11.38
CA ILE A 114 -0.05 -5.99 -10.55
C ILE A 114 0.71 -7.05 -11.37
N ASN A 115 2.02 -7.07 -11.20
CA ASN A 115 2.96 -7.95 -11.89
C ASN A 115 3.11 -9.35 -11.22
N GLY A 116 2.40 -9.59 -10.12
CA GLY A 116 2.50 -10.79 -9.32
C GLY A 116 1.48 -10.79 -8.19
N ALA A 117 1.63 -11.68 -7.21
CA ALA A 117 0.68 -11.79 -6.11
C ALA A 117 0.51 -10.46 -5.35
N ALA A 118 -0.74 -10.05 -5.15
CA ALA A 118 -1.15 -8.89 -4.35
C ALA A 118 -2.14 -9.33 -3.28
N MET A 119 -1.64 -9.60 -2.06
CA MET A 119 -2.42 -10.23 -0.99
C MET A 119 -2.57 -9.28 0.20
N GLY A 120 -3.74 -9.30 0.84
CA GLY A 120 -4.06 -8.49 2.02
C GLY A 120 -3.78 -7.00 1.81
N GLY A 121 -2.95 -6.41 2.67
CA GLY A 121 -2.46 -5.02 2.52
C GLY A 121 -1.94 -4.66 1.13
N GLY A 122 -1.39 -5.62 0.38
CA GLY A 122 -1.00 -5.41 -1.02
C GLY A 122 -2.19 -5.16 -1.95
N PHE A 123 -3.27 -5.92 -1.79
CA PHE A 123 -4.50 -5.64 -2.51
C PHE A 123 -5.19 -4.37 -1.99
N GLU A 124 -5.05 -4.04 -0.69
CA GLU A 124 -5.56 -2.78 -0.14
C GLU A 124 -4.91 -1.54 -0.77
N ILE A 125 -3.60 -1.60 -1.08
CA ILE A 125 -2.91 -0.58 -1.90
C ILE A 125 -3.53 -0.49 -3.29
N ALA A 126 -3.74 -1.63 -3.95
CA ALA A 126 -4.33 -1.67 -5.28
C ALA A 126 -5.80 -1.15 -5.31
N LEU A 127 -6.55 -1.39 -4.24
CA LEU A 127 -7.91 -0.88 -4.06
C LEU A 127 -7.94 0.64 -3.89
N ALA A 128 -6.89 1.26 -3.34
CA ALA A 128 -6.77 2.71 -3.21
C ALA A 128 -6.49 3.42 -4.55
N CYS A 129 -6.11 2.68 -5.60
CA CYS A 129 -5.89 3.21 -6.94
C CYS A 129 -7.20 3.24 -7.73
N GLN A 130 -7.36 4.17 -8.69
CA GLN A 130 -8.60 4.26 -9.49
C GLN A 130 -8.64 3.23 -10.62
N ARG A 131 -7.49 2.80 -11.13
CA ARG A 131 -7.38 1.76 -12.17
C ARG A 131 -6.42 0.66 -11.74
N ARG A 132 -6.78 -0.59 -12.03
CA ARG A 132 -6.00 -1.79 -11.71
C ARG A 132 -5.78 -2.59 -12.98
N PHE A 133 -4.53 -2.90 -13.28
CA PHE A 133 -4.13 -3.76 -14.39
C PHE A 133 -3.32 -4.91 -13.82
N ALA A 134 -3.65 -6.14 -14.19
CA ALA A 134 -3.02 -7.34 -13.65
C ALA A 134 -2.55 -8.24 -14.77
N LEU A 135 -1.38 -8.87 -14.59
CA LEU A 135 -0.96 -9.96 -15.46
C LEU A 135 -1.91 -11.16 -15.29
N ASN A 136 -2.08 -11.93 -16.35
CA ASN A 136 -2.92 -13.12 -16.29
C ASN A 136 -2.38 -14.12 -15.25
N GLY A 137 -3.28 -14.69 -14.45
CA GLY A 137 -2.95 -15.73 -13.47
C GLY A 137 -2.35 -15.24 -12.16
N VAL A 138 -2.23 -13.93 -11.93
CA VAL A 138 -1.78 -13.41 -10.63
C VAL A 138 -2.88 -13.58 -9.57
N ALA A 139 -2.48 -13.97 -8.37
CA ALA A 139 -3.39 -14.06 -7.23
C ALA A 139 -3.60 -12.67 -6.60
N VAL A 140 -4.87 -12.31 -6.38
CA VAL A 140 -5.27 -11.11 -5.63
C VAL A 140 -6.33 -11.46 -4.61
N GLY A 141 -6.29 -10.85 -3.43
CA GLY A 141 -7.34 -11.08 -2.44
C GLY A 141 -7.02 -10.55 -1.06
N LEU A 142 -8.00 -10.71 -0.17
CA LEU A 142 -7.97 -10.30 1.24
C LEU A 142 -8.11 -11.56 2.13
N PRO A 143 -7.01 -12.29 2.40
CA PRO A 143 -7.04 -13.55 3.14
C PRO A 143 -7.00 -13.36 4.67
N GLU A 144 -7.03 -12.13 5.20
CA GLU A 144 -6.80 -11.81 6.61
C GLU A 144 -7.69 -12.61 7.57
N ALA A 145 -8.95 -12.89 7.18
CA ALA A 145 -9.87 -13.69 7.98
C ALA A 145 -9.36 -15.12 8.25
N GLN A 146 -8.52 -15.67 7.37
CA GLN A 146 -7.93 -17.01 7.53
C GLN A 146 -6.94 -17.09 8.70
N ILE A 147 -6.45 -15.94 9.16
CA ILE A 147 -5.50 -15.83 10.29
C ILE A 147 -6.11 -15.04 11.46
N GLY A 148 -7.45 -14.93 11.52
CA GLY A 148 -8.14 -14.25 12.62
C GLY A 148 -8.04 -12.73 12.60
N LEU A 149 -7.66 -12.15 11.46
CA LEU A 149 -7.55 -10.70 11.27
C LEU A 149 -8.65 -10.19 10.33
N MET A 150 -8.65 -8.88 10.08
CA MET A 150 -9.49 -8.24 9.07
C MET A 150 -8.66 -7.34 8.16
N PRO A 151 -9.13 -7.04 6.94
CA PRO A 151 -8.50 -6.07 6.04
C PRO A 151 -8.56 -4.64 6.62
N GLY A 152 -7.49 -4.29 7.35
CA GLY A 152 -7.41 -3.10 8.20
C GLY A 152 -6.97 -1.81 7.48
N ALA A 153 -6.19 -1.91 6.41
CA ALA A 153 -5.73 -0.75 5.64
C ALA A 153 -6.80 -0.18 4.68
N GLY A 154 -8.03 -0.69 4.77
CA GLY A 154 -9.22 -0.15 4.12
C GLY A 154 -9.85 -1.09 3.10
N GLY A 155 -9.41 -2.34 3.00
CA GLY A 155 -9.96 -3.37 2.14
C GLY A 155 -11.43 -3.62 2.43
N THR A 156 -11.81 -3.74 3.71
CA THR A 156 -13.22 -3.82 4.13
C THR A 156 -14.03 -2.65 3.58
N VAL A 157 -13.58 -1.43 3.84
CA VAL A 157 -14.26 -0.20 3.40
C VAL A 157 -14.37 -0.11 1.88
N ARG A 158 -13.26 -0.33 1.16
CA ARG A 158 -13.21 -0.16 -0.30
C ARG A 158 -13.96 -1.27 -1.03
N MET A 159 -13.88 -2.50 -0.57
CA MET A 159 -14.61 -3.62 -1.18
C MET A 159 -16.12 -3.45 -1.01
N THR A 160 -16.60 -3.10 0.19
CA THR A 160 -18.01 -2.78 0.42
C THR A 160 -18.48 -1.65 -0.50
N ARG A 161 -17.67 -0.59 -0.67
CA ARG A 161 -18.03 0.51 -1.58
C ARG A 161 -18.02 0.12 -3.06
N LEU A 162 -17.17 -0.82 -3.46
CA LEU A 162 -17.05 -1.25 -4.85
C LEU A 162 -18.12 -2.26 -5.27
N LEU A 163 -18.49 -3.19 -4.37
CA LEU A 163 -19.29 -4.36 -4.72
C LEU A 163 -20.62 -4.48 -3.99
N GLY A 164 -20.85 -3.72 -2.91
CA GLY A 164 -22.01 -3.88 -2.02
C GLY A 164 -21.68 -4.73 -0.81
#